data_AF-A0A8S0FY28-F1
#
_entry.id   AF-A0A8S0FY28-F1
#
_cell.length_a   1.000
_cell.length_b   1.000
_cell.length_c   1.000
_cell.angle_alpha   90.00
_cell.angle_beta   90.00
_cell.angle_gamma   90.00
#
_symmetry.space_group_name_H-M   'P 1'
#
loop_
_entity.id
_entity.type
_entity.pdbx_description
1 polymer ?
#
loop_
_entity_poly.entity_id
_entity_poly.type
_entity_poly.pdbx_seq_one_letter_code
_entity_poly.pdbx_strand_id
1 'polypeptide(L)'
;MRGEAWQWQGLRFSAHWPLQGSNDKGNNHSCVVKIDDGTNSILLTGDIEAPAEQKMLSRYWQQMQATLLQVPHHGSNTSSSLPLIQRVNGKVALASASRYNAWRLPSSKVKYRYHQQGYKWLDTPHQGQITVTFFSARLVD
;
A
#
# COMPACT_ATOMS: atom_id res chain seq x y z
N MET A 1 -6.70 15.20 3.48
CA MET A 1 -6.87 15.45 2.02
C MET A 1 -8.18 14.79 1.62
N ARG A 2 -9.04 15.48 0.86
CA ARG A 2 -10.36 14.94 0.46
C ARG A 2 -10.17 13.63 -0.33
N GLY A 3 -11.28 12.90 -0.54
CA GLY A 3 -11.44 11.95 -1.65
C GLY A 3 -11.35 12.63 -3.02
N GLU A 4 -10.27 13.37 -3.25
CA GLU A 4 -9.92 13.98 -4.51
C GLU A 4 -9.41 12.85 -5.39
N ALA A 5 -10.20 12.56 -6.40
CA ALA A 5 -9.71 11.86 -7.56
C ALA A 5 -9.30 12.91 -8.58
N TRP A 6 -8.10 12.77 -9.13
CA TRP A 6 -7.65 13.62 -10.23
C TRP A 6 -6.92 12.77 -11.26
N GLN A 7 -6.81 13.30 -12.47
CA GLN A 7 -6.03 12.69 -13.53
C GLN A 7 -4.78 13.52 -13.79
N TRP A 8 -3.65 12.85 -13.97
CA TRP A 8 -2.40 13.49 -14.34
C TRP A 8 -1.59 12.55 -15.23
N GLN A 9 -1.26 13.01 -16.43
CA GLN A 9 -0.52 12.23 -17.45
C GLN A 9 -1.13 10.84 -17.73
N GLY A 10 -2.46 10.75 -17.84
CA GLY A 10 -3.17 9.49 -18.10
C GLY A 10 -3.31 8.57 -16.90
N LEU A 11 -2.75 8.93 -15.74
CA LEU A 11 -2.93 8.20 -14.48
C LEU A 11 -4.05 8.82 -13.66
N ARG A 12 -4.90 7.98 -13.07
CA ARG A 12 -5.88 8.39 -12.08
C ARG A 12 -5.28 8.22 -10.68
N PHE A 13 -5.31 9.29 -9.92
CA PHE A 13 -4.97 9.30 -8.50
C PHE A 13 -6.26 9.40 -7.68
N SER A 14 -6.33 8.73 -6.54
CA SER A 14 -7.41 8.93 -5.56
C SER A 14 -6.90 8.79 -4.13
N ALA A 15 -7.12 9.83 -3.31
CA ALA A 15 -6.83 9.80 -1.89
C ALA A 15 -7.98 9.13 -1.11
N HIS A 16 -7.63 8.22 -0.21
CA HIS A 16 -8.59 7.41 0.57
C HIS A 16 -8.44 7.58 2.09
N TRP A 17 -7.38 8.24 2.55
CA TRP A 17 -7.14 8.53 3.96
C TRP A 17 -6.15 9.70 4.09
N PRO A 18 -6.22 10.52 5.15
CA PRO A 18 -7.24 10.57 6.20
C PRO A 18 -8.58 11.13 5.72
N LEU A 19 -9.66 10.75 6.40
CA LEU A 19 -10.99 11.35 6.15
C LEU A 19 -10.99 12.84 6.48
N GLN A 20 -11.82 13.61 5.79
CA GLN A 20 -12.04 15.01 6.14
C GLN A 20 -12.59 15.10 7.57
N GLY A 21 -11.97 15.94 8.40
CA GLY A 21 -12.32 16.06 9.82
C GLY A 21 -11.80 14.91 10.70
N SER A 22 -10.94 14.03 10.19
CA SER A 22 -10.23 13.06 11.03
C SER A 22 -9.34 13.79 12.03
N ASN A 23 -9.45 13.37 13.30
CA ASN A 23 -8.60 13.81 14.40
C ASN A 23 -7.44 12.82 14.67
N ASP A 24 -7.20 11.88 13.76
CA ASP A 24 -6.06 10.96 13.85
C ASP A 24 -4.74 11.74 13.76
N LYS A 25 -3.70 11.26 14.43
CA LYS A 25 -2.40 11.94 14.56
C LYS A 25 -1.24 10.99 14.24
N GLY A 26 -0.07 11.58 13.97
CA GLY A 26 1.14 10.83 13.66
C GLY A 26 0.95 9.91 12.46
N ASN A 27 1.44 8.68 12.57
CA ASN A 27 1.35 7.64 11.56
C ASN A 27 -0.09 7.37 11.07
N ASN A 28 -1.07 7.39 11.97
CA ASN A 28 -2.46 7.19 11.60
C ASN A 28 -3.07 8.37 10.82
N HIS A 29 -2.33 9.45 10.60
CA HIS A 29 -2.70 10.56 9.71
C HIS A 29 -1.96 10.52 8.36
N SER A 30 -1.13 9.50 8.09
CA SER A 30 -0.47 9.33 6.78
C SER A 30 -1.49 9.28 5.65
N CYS A 31 -1.15 9.83 4.48
CA CYS A 31 -2.05 9.78 3.33
C CYS A 31 -2.05 8.39 2.69
N VAL A 32 -3.23 7.86 2.38
CA VAL A 32 -3.37 6.66 1.54
C VAL A 32 -3.83 7.11 0.17
N VAL A 33 -3.04 6.80 -0.86
CA VAL A 33 -3.30 7.20 -2.25
C VAL A 33 -3.26 5.98 -3.13
N LYS A 34 -4.28 5.81 -3.96
CA LYS A 34 -4.27 4.84 -5.06
C LYS A 34 -3.91 5.55 -6.35
N ILE A 35 -3.03 4.94 -7.14
CA ILE A 35 -2.65 5.37 -8.49
C ILE A 35 -3.03 4.24 -9.44
N ASP A 36 -3.73 4.54 -10.52
CA ASP A 36 -4.31 3.56 -11.44
C ASP A 36 -4.21 4.04 -12.89
N ASP A 37 -3.82 3.15 -13.79
CA ASP A 37 -3.78 3.39 -15.25
C ASP A 37 -4.99 2.79 -15.99
N GLY A 38 -5.98 2.26 -15.26
CA GLY A 38 -7.14 1.53 -15.76
C GLY A 38 -6.94 0.02 -15.88
N THR A 39 -5.71 -0.47 -15.83
CA THR A 39 -5.36 -1.90 -15.89
C THR A 39 -4.57 -2.34 -14.64
N ASN A 40 -3.59 -1.54 -14.24
CA ASN A 40 -2.72 -1.73 -13.10
C ASN A 40 -2.91 -0.61 -12.09
N SER A 41 -2.78 -0.96 -10.81
CA SER A 41 -2.78 0.04 -9.74
C SER A 41 -1.76 -0.22 -8.65
N ILE A 42 -1.35 0.87 -8.02
CA ILE A 42 -0.53 0.91 -6.82
C ILE A 42 -1.36 1.52 -5.69
N LEU A 43 -1.36 0.88 -4.52
CA LEU A 43 -1.83 1.50 -3.28
C LEU A 43 -0.64 1.92 -2.43
N LEU A 44 -0.46 3.22 -2.27
CA LEU A 44 0.53 3.83 -1.39
C LEU A 44 -0.14 4.11 -0.05
N THR A 45 0.30 3.43 1.01
CA THR A 45 -0.37 3.49 2.31
C THR A 45 0.30 4.43 3.30
N GLY A 46 1.51 4.90 2.99
CA GLY A 46 2.35 5.59 3.97
C GLY A 46 2.55 4.71 5.22
N ASP A 47 2.44 5.33 6.38
CA ASP A 47 2.71 4.69 7.67
C ASP A 47 1.46 4.39 8.49
N ILE A 48 0.29 4.30 7.86
CA ILE A 48 -0.94 3.98 8.59
C ILE A 48 -0.80 2.68 9.39
N GLU A 49 -1.35 2.69 10.60
CA GLU A 49 -1.40 1.52 11.47
C GLU A 49 -2.80 0.92 11.48
N ALA A 50 -2.97 -0.24 12.11
CA ALA A 50 -4.22 -0.99 12.12
C ALA A 50 -5.49 -0.16 12.44
N PRO A 51 -5.48 0.84 13.37
CA PRO A 51 -6.64 1.68 13.59
C PRO A 51 -7.06 2.50 12.36
N ALA A 52 -6.11 3.11 11.66
CA ALA A 52 -6.37 3.84 10.43
C ALA A 52 -6.75 2.89 9.28
N GLU A 53 -6.13 1.72 9.18
CA GLU A 53 -6.51 0.69 8.21
C GLU A 53 -7.98 0.29 8.37
N GLN A 54 -8.43 0.02 9.60
CA GLN A 54 -9.80 -0.37 9.89
C GLN A 54 -10.81 0.73 9.52
N LYS A 55 -10.53 1.98 9.92
CA LYS A 55 -11.39 3.14 9.60
C LYS A 55 -11.44 3.44 8.10
N MET A 56 -10.30 3.30 7.41
CA MET A 56 -10.25 3.45 5.96
C MET A 56 -11.06 2.35 5.27
N LEU A 57 -10.86 1.09 5.66
CA LEU A 57 -11.56 -0.06 5.08
C LEU A 57 -13.08 0.01 5.29
N SER A 58 -13.55 0.50 6.44
CA SER A 58 -14.98 0.64 6.68
C SER A 58 -15.65 1.65 5.73
N ARG A 59 -14.89 2.63 5.21
CA ARG A 59 -15.41 3.65 4.30
C ARG A 59 -15.18 3.35 2.83
N TYR A 60 -14.02 2.77 2.50
CA TYR A 60 -13.53 2.62 1.14
C TYR A 60 -13.24 1.17 0.75
N TRP A 61 -13.90 0.21 1.41
CA TRP A 61 -13.73 -1.22 1.14
C TRP A 61 -13.61 -1.48 -0.36
N GLN A 62 -14.61 -1.07 -1.16
CA GLN A 62 -14.68 -1.35 -2.60
C GLN A 62 -13.50 -0.80 -3.42
N GLN A 63 -12.84 0.25 -2.98
CA GLN A 63 -11.79 0.95 -3.74
C GLN A 63 -10.38 0.40 -3.48
N MET A 64 -10.19 -0.46 -2.48
CA MET A 64 -8.86 -0.84 -2.00
C MET A 64 -8.14 -1.92 -2.82
N GLN A 65 -8.75 -2.51 -3.86
CA GLN A 65 -8.02 -3.50 -4.67
C GLN A 65 -6.86 -2.80 -5.38
N ALA A 66 -5.68 -3.39 -5.41
CA ALA A 66 -4.55 -2.86 -6.18
C ALA A 66 -3.61 -3.97 -6.64
N THR A 67 -2.97 -3.79 -7.79
CA THR A 67 -1.97 -4.74 -8.31
C THR A 67 -0.75 -4.85 -7.38
N LEU A 68 -0.31 -3.71 -6.86
CA LEU A 68 0.84 -3.58 -5.98
C LEU A 68 0.48 -2.78 -4.73
N LEU A 69 1.00 -3.23 -3.59
CA LEU A 69 0.88 -2.54 -2.31
C LEU A 69 2.24 -2.05 -1.83
N GLN A 70 2.34 -0.77 -1.50
CA GLN A 70 3.40 -0.31 -0.60
C GLN A 70 3.04 -0.82 0.80
N VAL A 71 3.93 -1.61 1.41
CA VAL A 71 3.69 -2.16 2.75
C VAL A 71 3.59 -1.01 3.74
N PRO A 72 2.51 -0.92 4.53
CA PRO A 72 2.34 0.14 5.50
C PRO A 72 3.44 0.17 6.55
N HIS A 73 3.90 1.36 6.89
CA HIS A 73 4.75 1.61 8.06
C HIS A 73 6.01 0.73 8.08
N HIS A 74 6.68 0.64 6.93
CA HIS A 74 7.91 -0.13 6.73
C HIS A 74 7.81 -1.63 7.07
N GLY A 75 6.59 -2.17 7.23
CA GLY A 75 6.36 -3.54 7.71
C GLY A 75 6.42 -3.69 9.23
N SER A 76 6.05 -2.66 9.99
CA SER A 76 5.83 -2.70 11.45
C SER A 76 4.74 -3.70 11.84
N ASN A 77 4.87 -4.30 13.03
CA ASN A 77 3.81 -5.15 13.61
C ASN A 77 2.54 -4.37 13.97
N THR A 78 2.59 -3.04 14.00
CA THR A 78 1.44 -2.17 14.26
C THR A 78 0.53 -2.01 13.03
N SER A 79 0.95 -2.49 11.86
CA SER A 79 0.24 -2.34 10.58
C SER A 79 0.12 -3.68 9.81
N SER A 80 -0.33 -3.58 8.56
CA SER A 80 -0.53 -4.69 7.62
C SER A 80 -1.54 -5.70 8.15
N SER A 81 -2.68 -5.25 8.69
CA SER A 81 -3.71 -6.16 9.21
C SER A 81 -4.19 -7.14 8.13
N LEU A 82 -4.63 -8.33 8.55
CA LEU A 82 -5.12 -9.34 7.61
C LEU A 82 -6.29 -8.83 6.75
N PRO A 83 -7.28 -8.08 7.28
CA PRO A 83 -8.32 -7.47 6.46
C PRO A 83 -7.79 -6.53 5.38
N LEU A 84 -6.75 -5.72 5.67
CA LEU A 84 -6.13 -4.87 4.65
C LEU A 84 -5.50 -5.72 3.55
N ILE A 85 -4.65 -6.68 3.90
CA ILE A 85 -3.90 -7.49 2.93
C ILE A 85 -4.86 -8.28 2.03
N GLN A 86 -5.89 -8.90 2.64
CA GLN A 86 -6.93 -9.62 1.92
C GLN A 86 -7.73 -8.69 1.03
N ARG A 87 -8.05 -7.49 1.52
CA ARG A 87 -8.86 -6.58 0.72
C ARG A 87 -8.08 -5.98 -0.45
N VAL A 88 -6.79 -5.72 -0.28
CA VAL A 88 -5.96 -5.24 -1.39
C VAL A 88 -5.85 -6.30 -2.49
N ASN A 89 -5.79 -7.58 -2.11
CA ASN A 89 -5.74 -8.73 -3.01
C ASN A 89 -4.77 -8.55 -4.20
N GLY A 90 -3.62 -7.97 -3.92
CA GLY A 90 -2.59 -7.66 -4.92
C GLY A 90 -1.66 -8.83 -5.19
N LYS A 91 -0.73 -8.60 -6.12
CA LYS A 91 0.28 -9.59 -6.54
C LYS A 91 1.63 -9.35 -5.88
N VAL A 92 1.95 -8.10 -5.56
CA VAL A 92 3.26 -7.67 -5.09
C VAL A 92 3.12 -6.76 -3.87
N ALA A 93 3.95 -6.98 -2.85
CA ALA A 93 4.09 -6.13 -1.68
C ALA A 93 5.52 -5.57 -1.62
N LEU A 94 5.67 -4.25 -1.57
CA LEU A 94 6.97 -3.55 -1.50
C LEU A 94 7.16 -2.93 -0.12
N ALA A 95 8.16 -3.40 0.63
CA ALA A 95 8.56 -2.76 1.88
C ALA A 95 9.81 -1.88 1.68
N SER A 96 9.68 -0.59 1.99
CA SER A 96 10.83 0.30 2.14
C SER A 96 11.27 0.30 3.60
N ALA A 97 12.51 -0.08 3.87
CA ALA A 97 13.12 -0.06 5.20
C ALA A 97 14.65 0.03 5.10
N SER A 98 15.30 0.46 6.17
CA SER A 98 16.77 0.42 6.27
C SER A 98 17.25 -1.01 6.56
N ARG A 99 18.34 -1.45 5.91
CA ARG A 99 18.92 -2.79 6.09
C ARG A 99 19.24 -3.12 7.54
N TYR A 100 19.76 -2.13 8.27
CA TYR A 100 20.00 -2.20 9.69
C TYR A 100 19.17 -1.10 10.35
N ASN A 101 18.19 -1.50 11.16
CA ASN A 101 17.38 -0.57 11.94
C ASN A 101 17.09 -1.17 13.32
N ALA A 102 17.03 -0.30 14.33
CA ALA A 102 16.83 -0.71 15.73
C ALA A 102 15.50 -1.45 15.97
N TRP A 103 14.52 -1.21 15.11
CA TRP A 103 13.17 -1.77 15.18
C TRP A 103 13.03 -3.13 14.50
N ARG A 104 14.09 -3.63 13.84
CA ARG A 104 14.12 -4.90 13.10
C ARG A 104 13.00 -5.01 12.05
N LEU A 105 12.78 -3.92 11.31
CA LEU A 105 11.83 -3.84 10.21
C LEU A 105 12.47 -4.25 8.87
N PRO A 106 11.71 -4.84 7.94
CA PRO A 106 10.33 -5.30 8.10
C PRO A 106 10.23 -6.49 9.06
N SER A 107 9.17 -6.55 9.85
CA SER A 107 8.93 -7.65 10.78
C SER A 107 8.76 -8.98 10.03
N SER A 108 9.41 -10.04 10.51
CA SER A 108 9.23 -11.39 9.97
C SER A 108 7.78 -11.86 10.01
N LYS A 109 7.00 -11.45 11.03
CA LYS A 109 5.57 -11.76 11.14
C LYS A 109 4.75 -11.09 10.04
N VAL A 110 5.08 -9.85 9.69
CA VAL A 110 4.40 -9.11 8.62
C VAL A 110 4.73 -9.75 7.28
N LYS A 111 6.02 -10.00 7.00
CA LYS A 111 6.46 -10.69 5.78
C LYS A 111 5.77 -12.05 5.61
N TYR A 112 5.69 -12.84 6.69
CA TYR A 112 4.97 -14.12 6.70
C TYR A 112 3.49 -13.95 6.33
N ARG A 113 2.80 -12.95 6.90
CA ARG A 113 1.39 -12.68 6.59
C ARG A 113 1.16 -12.41 5.10
N TYR A 114 2.02 -11.62 4.47
CA TYR A 114 1.95 -11.37 3.03
C TYR A 114 2.19 -12.63 2.20
N HIS A 115 3.19 -13.45 2.56
CA HIS A 115 3.43 -14.73 1.89
C HIS A 115 2.22 -15.69 1.98
N GLN A 116 1.57 -15.76 3.16
CA GLN A 116 0.36 -16.56 3.34
C GLN A 116 -0.82 -16.08 2.48
N GLN A 117 -0.84 -14.82 2.08
CA GLN A 117 -1.85 -14.27 1.15
C GLN A 117 -1.38 -14.28 -0.31
N GLY A 118 -0.28 -14.98 -0.63
CA GLY A 118 0.19 -15.18 -2.00
C GLY A 118 0.95 -13.99 -2.61
N TYR A 119 1.30 -12.97 -1.83
CA TYR A 119 2.06 -11.83 -2.35
C TYR A 119 3.51 -12.21 -2.63
N LYS A 120 4.02 -11.75 -3.78
CA LYS A 120 5.45 -11.63 -3.99
C LYS A 120 5.99 -10.48 -3.14
N TRP A 121 6.80 -10.81 -2.15
CA TRP A 121 7.44 -9.84 -1.28
C TRP A 121 8.73 -9.30 -1.92
N LEU A 122 8.90 -7.98 -1.89
CA LEU A 122 10.13 -7.29 -2.27
C LEU A 122 10.45 -6.24 -1.20
N ASP A 123 11.73 -6.03 -0.89
CA ASP A 123 12.14 -5.05 0.10
C ASP A 123 13.50 -4.41 -0.18
N THR A 124 13.64 -3.14 0.20
CA THR A 124 14.87 -2.38 -0.02
C THR A 124 16.07 -2.86 0.80
N PRO A 125 15.93 -3.42 2.03
CA PRO A 125 17.03 -4.04 2.77
C PRO A 125 17.84 -5.08 2.00
N HIS A 126 17.16 -5.91 1.19
CA HIS A 126 17.82 -7.00 0.45
C HIS A 126 18.10 -6.66 -1.01
N GLN A 127 17.35 -5.71 -1.60
CA GLN A 127 17.37 -5.48 -3.05
C GLN A 127 17.87 -4.09 -3.45
N GLY A 128 18.04 -3.17 -2.50
CA GLY A 128 18.36 -1.78 -2.79
C GLY A 128 17.20 -1.07 -3.48
N GLN A 129 17.48 -0.34 -4.56
CA GLN A 129 16.43 0.30 -5.36
C GLN A 129 15.57 -0.75 -6.07
N ILE A 130 14.26 -0.67 -5.90
CA ILE A 130 13.29 -1.50 -6.61
C ILE A 130 12.58 -0.62 -7.64
N THR A 131 12.68 -1.00 -8.91
CA THR A 131 11.95 -0.35 -10.01
C THR A 131 10.83 -1.29 -10.47
N VAL A 132 9.61 -0.74 -10.57
CA VAL A 132 8.45 -1.44 -11.12
C VAL A 132 8.00 -0.72 -12.37
N THR A 133 7.92 -1.44 -13.48
CA THR A 133 7.47 -0.94 -14.78
C THR A 133 6.18 -1.64 -15.17
N PHE A 134 5.16 -0.84 -15.49
CA PHE A 134 3.93 -1.32 -16.12
C PHE A 134 4.00 -1.08 -17.62
N PHE A 135 3.56 -2.07 -18.38
CA PHE A 135 3.46 -1.99 -19.83
C PHE A 135 2.00 -2.21 -20.22
N SER A 136 1.48 -1.43 -21.15
CA SER A 136 0.25 -1.83 -21.83
C SER A 136 0.58 -3.05 -22.68
N ALA A 137 -0.25 -4.09 -22.62
CA ALA A 137 -0.17 -5.15 -23.60
C ALA A 137 -0.53 -4.55 -24.95
N ARG A 138 0.47 -4.23 -25.79
CA ARG A 138 0.20 -4.00 -27.20
C ARG A 138 -0.11 -5.37 -27.79
N LEU A 139 -1.37 -5.58 -28.17
CA LEU A 139 -1.70 -6.60 -29.14
C LEU A 139 -0.91 -6.22 -30.40
N VAL A 140 0.07 -7.06 -30.73
CA VAL A 140 0.68 -7.05 -32.05
C VAL A 140 -0.27 -7.90 -32.89
N ASP A 141 -1.02 -7.26 -33.78
CA ASP A 141 -1.74 -7.95 -34.86
C ASP A 141 -0.72 -8.50 -35.87
#